data_AF-A0A8T4B791-F1
#
_entry.id   AF-A0A8T4B791-F1
#
_cell.length_a   1.000
_cell.length_b   1.000
_cell.length_c   1.000
_cell.angle_alpha   90.00
_cell.angle_beta   90.00
_cell.angle_gamma   90.00
#
_symmetry.space_group_name_H-M   'P 1'
#
loop_
_entity.id
_entity.type
_entity.pdbx_description
1 polymer ?
#
loop_
_entity_poly.entity_id
_entity_poly.type
_entity_poly.pdbx_seq_one_letter_code
_entity_poly.pdbx_strand_id
1 'polypeptide(L)'
;MSVAAIANDDYQGVQDAGGAVTPGASTVANGSYAPLSRYIYMNVNNDDWDLVRGFIAYGYSDDGMDHVMDVGYVALPEAMIEEMIARMG
;
A
#
# COMPACT_ATOMS: atom_id res chain seq x y z
N MET A 1 -6.87 -11.50 -13.22
CA MET A 1 -6.67 -10.03 -13.24
C MET A 1 -5.66 -9.73 -14.35
N SER A 2 -6.01 -8.96 -15.38
CA SER A 2 -5.00 -8.45 -16.32
C SER A 2 -4.35 -7.21 -15.69
N VAL A 3 -3.11 -7.36 -15.23
CA VAL A 3 -2.33 -6.23 -14.75
C VAL A 3 -1.56 -5.62 -15.91
N ALA A 4 -1.54 -4.28 -16.00
CA ALA A 4 -0.74 -3.57 -16.99
C ALA A 4 0.58 -3.12 -16.36
N ALA A 5 1.70 -3.23 -17.07
CA ALA A 5 2.94 -2.58 -16.63
C ALA A 5 2.92 -1.08 -16.97
N ILE A 6 3.73 -0.29 -16.29
CA ILE A 6 3.90 1.15 -16.55
C ILE A 6 5.32 1.41 -17.04
N ALA A 7 5.48 2.22 -18.08
CA ALA A 7 6.76 2.74 -18.52
C ALA A 7 6.76 4.28 -18.43
N ASN A 8 7.91 4.87 -18.17
CA ASN A 8 8.10 6.32 -18.18
C ASN A 8 8.59 6.77 -19.56
N ASP A 9 7.69 6.70 -20.55
CA ASP A 9 7.94 7.07 -21.94
C ASP A 9 6.67 7.73 -22.53
N ASP A 10 6.79 8.99 -22.96
CA ASP A 10 5.68 9.77 -23.51
C ASP A 10 5.48 9.55 -25.04
N TYR A 11 6.33 8.71 -25.66
CA TYR A 11 6.38 8.51 -27.11
C TYR A 11 6.09 7.06 -27.53
N GLN A 12 6.57 6.06 -26.79
CA GLN A 12 6.36 4.63 -27.09
C GLN A 12 5.40 3.95 -26.11
N GLY A 13 4.70 2.91 -26.56
CA GLY A 13 3.86 2.08 -25.69
C GLY A 13 4.70 1.16 -24.79
N VAL A 14 4.10 0.63 -23.72
CA VAL A 14 4.77 -0.25 -22.72
C VAL A 14 5.50 -1.45 -23.31
N GLN A 15 5.08 -1.92 -24.49
CA GLN A 15 5.73 -3.05 -25.19
C GLN A 15 7.08 -2.67 -25.82
N ASP A 16 7.23 -1.40 -26.19
CA ASP A 16 8.38 -0.87 -26.92
C ASP A 16 9.29 -0.02 -26.00
N ALA A 17 8.71 0.55 -24.93
CA ALA A 17 9.43 1.30 -23.91
C ALA A 17 10.25 0.37 -23.00
N GLY A 18 11.57 0.54 -23.01
CA GLY A 18 12.46 -0.15 -22.06
C GLY A 18 12.19 0.28 -20.62
N GLY A 19 12.33 -0.65 -19.66
CA GLY A 19 12.20 -0.33 -18.24
C GLY A 19 10.77 -0.31 -17.70
N ALA A 20 9.81 -0.92 -18.39
CA ALA A 20 8.46 -1.09 -17.88
C ALA A 20 8.44 -1.84 -16.53
N VAL A 21 7.71 -1.29 -15.56
CA VAL A 21 7.54 -1.84 -14.22
C VAL A 21 6.18 -2.54 -14.12
N THR A 22 6.20 -3.84 -13.84
CA THR A 22 4.99 -4.64 -13.60
C THR A 22 4.53 -4.45 -12.14
N PRO A 23 3.22 -4.34 -11.88
CA PRO A 23 2.74 -4.31 -10.50
C PRO A 23 2.97 -5.66 -9.82
N GLY A 24 3.46 -5.60 -8.59
CA GLY A 24 3.65 -6.73 -7.71
C GLY A 24 3.94 -6.24 -6.30
N ALA A 25 3.95 -7.15 -5.32
CA ALA A 25 4.16 -6.80 -3.91
C ALA A 25 5.42 -5.94 -3.72
N SER A 26 6.53 -6.29 -4.35
CA SER A 26 7.79 -5.55 -4.25
C SER A 26 7.74 -4.16 -4.90
N THR A 27 7.23 -4.04 -6.13
CA THR A 27 7.19 -2.78 -6.89
C THR A 27 6.14 -1.80 -6.35
N VAL A 28 5.09 -2.32 -5.73
CA VAL A 28 4.10 -1.51 -5.01
C VAL A 28 4.64 -1.08 -3.65
N ALA A 29 5.19 -1.99 -2.86
CA ALA A 29 5.70 -1.69 -1.52
C ALA A 29 6.87 -0.69 -1.52
N ASN A 30 7.76 -0.78 -2.52
CA ASN A 30 8.90 0.15 -2.65
C ASN A 30 8.57 1.41 -3.47
N GLY A 31 7.33 1.55 -3.93
CA GLY A 31 6.87 2.72 -4.69
C GLY A 31 7.33 2.79 -6.14
N SER A 32 8.10 1.84 -6.68
CA SER A 32 8.61 1.90 -8.06
C SER A 32 7.53 1.75 -9.13
N TYR A 33 6.35 1.21 -8.78
CA TYR A 33 5.17 1.21 -9.62
C TYR A 33 4.40 2.56 -9.59
N ALA A 34 5.15 3.67 -9.53
CA ALA A 34 4.60 5.01 -9.49
C ALA A 34 4.01 5.41 -10.85
N PRO A 35 2.93 6.22 -10.87
CA PRO A 35 2.23 6.80 -9.72
C PRO A 35 1.11 5.89 -9.16
N LEU A 36 0.98 4.64 -9.63
CA LEU A 36 -0.14 3.78 -9.26
C LEU A 36 0.04 3.06 -7.92
N SER A 37 1.28 2.93 -7.43
CA SER A 37 1.58 2.61 -6.03
C SER A 37 1.21 3.80 -5.13
N ARG A 38 0.24 3.60 -4.22
CA ARG A 38 -0.18 4.64 -3.27
C ARG A 38 -0.55 4.03 -1.92
N TYR A 39 -0.28 4.77 -0.85
CA TYR A 39 -0.79 4.45 0.48
C TYR A 39 -2.28 4.77 0.58
N ILE A 40 -3.00 3.96 1.34
CA ILE A 40 -4.37 4.25 1.75
C ILE A 40 -4.29 4.84 3.16
N TYR A 41 -4.83 6.06 3.31
CA TYR A 41 -4.84 6.75 4.58
C TYR A 41 -6.18 6.56 5.29
N MET A 42 -6.12 6.29 6.59
CA MET A 42 -7.28 6.29 7.48
C MET A 42 -7.37 7.64 8.18
N ASN A 43 -8.44 8.38 7.94
CA ASN A 43 -8.69 9.65 8.60
C ASN A 43 -9.56 9.40 9.84
N VAL A 44 -9.02 9.69 11.02
CA VAL A 44 -9.70 9.52 12.31
C VAL A 44 -9.98 10.89 12.91
N ASN A 45 -11.17 11.06 13.48
CA ASN A 45 -11.47 12.24 14.29
C ASN A 45 -10.68 12.14 15.61
N ASN A 46 -9.92 13.18 15.94
CA ASN A 46 -9.09 13.20 17.14
C ASN A 46 -9.89 13.06 18.45
N ASP A 47 -11.17 13.44 18.44
CA ASP A 47 -12.04 13.32 19.61
C ASP A 47 -12.61 11.90 19.81
N ASP A 48 -12.50 11.02 18.81
CA ASP A 48 -13.17 9.70 18.76
C ASP A 48 -12.21 8.51 18.73
N TRP A 49 -10.92 8.72 19.06
CA TRP A 49 -9.89 7.66 18.98
C TRP A 49 -10.26 6.39 19.76
N ASP A 50 -10.89 6.54 20.93
CA ASP A 50 -11.26 5.40 21.78
C ASP A 50 -12.26 4.45 21.11
N LEU A 51 -13.08 4.94 20.18
CA LEU A 51 -14.05 4.12 19.44
C LEU A 51 -13.38 3.25 18.37
N VAL A 52 -12.28 3.73 17.78
CA VAL A 52 -11.67 3.12 16.59
C VAL A 52 -10.31 2.49 16.85
N ARG A 53 -9.65 2.79 17.99
CA ARG A 53 -8.29 2.32 18.29
C ARG A 53 -8.14 0.80 18.13
N GLY A 54 -9.12 0.03 18.58
CA GLY A 54 -9.11 -1.43 18.43
C GLY A 54 -9.16 -1.89 16.97
N PHE A 55 -9.97 -1.24 16.13
CA PHE A 55 -10.04 -1.54 14.71
C PHE A 55 -8.75 -1.17 13.98
N ILE A 56 -8.17 0.00 14.29
CA ILE A 56 -6.90 0.43 13.70
C ILE A 56 -5.76 -0.49 14.12
N ALA A 57 -5.70 -0.90 15.41
CA ALA A 57 -4.69 -1.83 15.90
C ALA A 57 -4.80 -3.21 15.25
N TYR A 58 -6.03 -3.70 15.05
CA TYR A 58 -6.27 -4.92 14.27
C TYR A 58 -5.82 -4.77 12.82
N GLY A 59 -6.11 -3.64 12.17
CA GLY A 59 -5.63 -3.37 10.81
C GLY A 59 -4.11 -3.46 10.68
N TYR A 60 -3.36 -3.15 11.74
CA TYR A 60 -1.90 -3.24 11.81
C TYR A 60 -1.35 -4.57 12.37
N SER A 61 -2.20 -5.51 12.79
CA SER A 61 -1.74 -6.83 13.23
C SER A 61 -1.44 -7.75 12.04
N ASP A 62 -0.75 -8.87 12.29
CA ASP A 62 -0.46 -9.89 11.28
C ASP A 62 -1.76 -10.36 10.58
N ASP A 63 -2.78 -10.73 11.36
CA ASP A 63 -4.09 -11.14 10.82
C ASP A 63 -4.75 -10.05 9.93
N GLY A 64 -4.63 -8.77 10.30
CA GLY A 64 -5.17 -7.66 9.54
C GLY A 64 -4.43 -7.47 8.21
N MET A 65 -3.10 -7.56 8.23
CA MET A 65 -2.27 -7.50 7.02
C MET A 65 -2.52 -8.69 6.09
N ASP A 66 -2.76 -9.88 6.62
CA ASP A 66 -3.14 -11.06 5.83
C ASP A 66 -4.47 -10.81 5.09
N HIS A 67 -5.49 -10.26 5.76
CA HIS A 67 -6.75 -9.92 5.10
C HIS A 67 -6.61 -8.81 4.05
N VAL A 68 -5.70 -7.85 4.25
CA VAL A 68 -5.38 -6.83 3.25
C VAL A 68 -4.80 -7.48 1.99
N MET A 69 -3.92 -8.47 2.14
CA MET A 69 -3.34 -9.20 1.02
C MET A 69 -4.37 -10.08 0.29
N ASP A 70 -5.30 -10.71 1.01
CA ASP A 70 -6.36 -11.56 0.43
C ASP A 70 -7.24 -10.82 -0.58
N VAL A 71 -7.45 -9.51 -0.38
CA VAL A 71 -8.25 -8.67 -1.28
C VAL A 71 -7.42 -7.96 -2.35
N GLY A 72 -6.13 -8.27 -2.45
CA GLY A 72 -5.23 -7.81 -3.51
C GLY A 72 -4.48 -6.50 -3.23
N TYR A 73 -4.48 -6.02 -1.98
CA TYR A 73 -3.57 -4.96 -1.54
C TYR A 73 -2.22 -5.55 -1.12
N VAL A 74 -1.27 -4.66 -0.84
CA VAL A 74 0.08 -5.03 -0.41
C VAL A 74 0.23 -4.64 1.05
N ALA A 75 0.70 -5.58 1.88
CA ALA A 75 0.98 -5.33 3.28
C ALA A 75 2.01 -4.22 3.45
N LEU A 76 1.86 -3.43 4.51
CA LEU A 76 2.80 -2.38 4.83
C LEU A 76 4.13 -2.97 5.33
N PRO A 77 5.27 -2.32 5.06
CA PRO A 77 6.54 -2.71 5.68
C PRO A 77 6.46 -2.62 7.21
N GLU A 78 7.10 -3.57 7.90
CA GLU A 78 7.09 -3.65 9.38
C GLU A 78 7.48 -2.33 10.07
N ALA A 79 8.56 -1.67 9.62
CA ALA A 79 8.98 -0.39 10.16
C ALA A 79 7.91 0.72 10.04
N MET A 80 7.06 0.66 9.00
CA MET A 80 5.95 1.61 8.85
C MET A 80 4.80 1.25 9.80
N ILE A 81 4.51 -0.04 9.99
CA ILE A 81 3.52 -0.50 10.96
C ILE A 81 3.90 -0.04 12.37
N GLU A 82 5.16 -0.26 12.78
CA GLU A 82 5.69 0.20 14.06
C GLU A 82 5.55 1.72 14.23
N GLU A 83 5.91 2.49 13.20
CA GLU A 83 5.75 3.94 13.19
C GLU A 83 4.29 4.37 13.37
N MET A 84 3.35 3.71 12.67
CA MET A 84 1.93 4.06 12.75
C MET A 84 1.31 3.67 14.09
N ILE A 85 1.67 2.51 14.65
CA ILE A 85 1.24 2.11 16.00
C ILE A 85 1.73 3.11 17.04
N ALA A 86 2.99 3.56 16.95
CA ALA A 86 3.54 4.56 17.88
C ALA A 86 2.80 5.91 17.83
N ARG A 87 2.17 6.26 16.70
CA ARG A 87 1.38 7.49 16.57
C ARG A 87 0.00 7.41 17.22
N MET A 88 -0.49 6.22 17.55
CA MET A 88 -1.85 6.02 18.10
C MET A 88 -1.98 6.36 19.59
N GLY A 89 -0.86 6.67 20.26
CA GLY A 89 -0.81 7.00 21.68
C GLY A 89 -0.56 5.79 22.56
#